data_AF-A0A970HJ85-F1
#
_entry.id   AF-A0A970HJ85-F1
#
_cell.length_a   1.000
_cell.length_b   1.000
_cell.length_c   1.000
_cell.angle_alpha   90.00
_cell.angle_beta   90.00
_cell.angle_gamma   90.00
#
_symmetry.space_group_name_H-M   'P 1'
#
loop_
_entity.id
_entity.type
_entity.pdbx_description
1 polymer ?
#
loop_
_entity_poly.entity_id
_entity_poly.type
_entity_poly.pdbx_seq_one_letter_code
_entity_poly.pdbx_strand_id
1 'polypeptide(L)'
;MNKTQRVHFLTAYTEYLWEQGIKTEEAYVGDASRFLRFLAGRATADDVTLFLRGNGHSTHYARRLRNNLRKFYEFATERLGIDNNPLA
;
A
#
# COMPACT_ATOMS: atom_id res chain seq x y z
N MET A 1 8.16 8.02 -26.28
CA MET A 1 8.00 8.29 -24.84
C MET A 1 7.25 7.13 -24.22
N ASN A 2 7.96 6.14 -23.68
CA ASN A 2 7.31 5.03 -22.98
C ASN A 2 6.57 5.62 -21.77
N LYS A 3 5.24 5.47 -21.72
CA LYS A 3 4.47 5.67 -20.50
C LYS A 3 5.22 4.94 -19.40
N THR A 4 5.75 5.65 -18.42
CA THR A 4 6.36 5.08 -17.22
C THR A 4 5.36 4.06 -16.69
N GLN A 5 5.62 2.77 -16.91
CA GLN A 5 4.77 1.73 -16.34
C GLN A 5 4.81 1.99 -14.84
N ARG A 6 3.63 2.13 -14.22
CA ARG A 6 3.56 2.30 -12.78
C ARG A 6 4.10 1.02 -12.18
N VAL A 7 5.35 1.03 -11.75
CA VAL A 7 5.92 -0.08 -11.03
C VAL A 7 5.24 -0.09 -9.65
N HIS A 8 4.44 -1.12 -9.41
CA HIS A 8 3.80 -1.30 -8.12
C HIS A 8 4.87 -1.61 -7.08
N PHE A 9 4.81 -0.99 -5.90
CA PHE A 9 5.85 -1.06 -4.86
C PHE A 9 6.28 -2.50 -4.54
N LEU A 10 5.32 -3.41 -4.34
CA LEU A 10 5.61 -4.81 -4.04
C LEU A 10 6.22 -5.56 -5.22
N THR A 11 5.79 -5.26 -6.45
CA THR A 11 6.37 -5.84 -7.67
C THR A 11 7.83 -5.40 -7.85
N ALA A 12 8.11 -4.11 -7.63
CA ALA A 12 9.49 -3.58 -7.66
C ALA A 12 10.37 -4.28 -6.63
N TYR A 13 9.83 -4.55 -5.43
CA TYR A 13 10.58 -5.22 -4.39
C TYR A 13 10.89 -6.68 -4.74
N THR A 14 9.92 -7.42 -5.30
CA THR A 14 10.17 -8.79 -5.76
C THR A 14 11.17 -8.85 -6.91
N GLU A 15 11.11 -7.90 -7.85
CA GLU A 15 12.09 -7.76 -8.94
C GLU A 15 13.49 -7.47 -8.40
N TYR A 16 13.60 -6.57 -7.42
CA TYR A 16 14.86 -6.29 -6.74
C TYR A 16 15.45 -7.54 -6.08
N LEU A 17 14.65 -8.31 -5.33
CA LEU A 17 15.14 -9.55 -4.70
C LEU A 17 15.64 -10.56 -5.74
N TRP A 18 14.92 -10.68 -6.86
CA TRP A 18 15.30 -11.53 -7.98
C TRP A 18 16.65 -11.12 -8.58
N GLU A 19 16.84 -9.82 -8.84
CA GLU A 19 18.10 -9.27 -9.35
C GLU A 19 19.29 -9.49 -8.41
N GLN A 20 19.05 -9.55 -7.09
CA GLN A 20 20.07 -9.88 -6.10
C GLN A 20 20.35 -11.39 -5.98
N GLY A 21 19.67 -12.24 -6.75
CA GLY A 21 19.81 -13.69 -6.66
C GLY A 21 19.21 -14.29 -5.39
N ILE A 22 18.35 -13.55 -4.68
CA ILE A 22 17.70 -13.99 -3.46
C ILE A 22 16.49 -14.85 -3.84
N LYS A 23 16.56 -16.14 -3.55
CA LYS A 23 15.53 -17.13 -3.93
C LYS A 23 14.48 -17.39 -2.85
N THR A 24 14.77 -17.03 -1.60
CA THR A 24 13.86 -17.20 -0.45
C THR A 24 12.95 -15.99 -0.30
N GLU A 25 11.98 -15.86 -1.20
CA GLU A 25 10.97 -14.80 -1.16
C GLU A 25 10.20 -14.80 0.18
N GLU A 26 9.98 -15.97 0.79
CA GLU A 26 9.19 -16.11 2.03
C GLU A 26 9.71 -15.27 3.20
N ALA A 27 11.03 -15.17 3.41
CA ALA A 27 11.58 -14.39 4.52
C ALA A 27 11.46 -12.89 4.24
N TYR A 28 11.99 -12.45 3.10
CA TYR A 28 12.07 -11.03 2.73
C TYR A 28 10.69 -10.41 2.44
N VAL A 29 9.89 -11.06 1.59
CA VAL A 29 8.52 -10.63 1.30
C VAL A 29 7.64 -10.82 2.54
N GLY A 30 7.86 -11.89 3.30
CA GLY A 30 7.14 -12.14 4.55
C GLY A 30 7.33 -11.01 5.57
N ASP A 31 8.57 -10.61 5.84
CA ASP A 31 8.87 -9.54 6.81
C ASP A 31 8.39 -8.16 6.32
N ALA A 32 8.56 -7.86 5.03
CA ALA A 32 7.98 -6.66 4.43
C ALA A 32 6.43 -6.66 4.57
N SER A 33 5.78 -7.80 4.32
CA SER A 33 4.33 -7.96 4.50
C SER A 33 3.91 -7.76 5.95
N ARG A 34 4.63 -8.33 6.92
CA ARG A 34 4.36 -8.13 8.36
C ARG A 34 4.46 -6.65 8.73
N PHE A 35 5.48 -5.95 8.23
CA PHE A 35 5.63 -4.52 8.48
C PHE A 35 4.50 -3.69 7.85
N LEU A 36 4.11 -3.99 6.61
CA LEU A 36 2.99 -3.32 5.95
C LEU A 36 1.66 -3.54 6.69
N ARG A 37 1.42 -4.76 7.21
CA ARG A 37 0.25 -5.04 8.07
C ARG A 37 0.29 -4.25 9.36
N PHE A 38 1.46 -4.17 10.01
CA PHE A 38 1.67 -3.36 11.20
C PHE A 38 1.34 -1.87 10.96
N LEU A 39 1.79 -1.31 9.83
CA LEU A 39 1.50 0.06 9.44
C LEU A 39 0.00 0.26 9.13
N ALA A 40 -0.62 -0.65 8.38
CA ALA A 40 -2.03 -0.59 8.06
C ALA A 40 -2.92 -0.61 9.33
N GLY A 41 -2.54 -1.41 10.33
CA GLY A 41 -3.23 -1.45 11.63
C GLY A 41 -3.00 -0.22 12.53
N ARG A 42 -2.12 0.71 12.14
CA ARG A 42 -1.77 1.91 12.91
C ARG A 42 -2.01 3.22 12.18
N ALA A 43 -2.30 3.15 10.89
CA ALA A 43 -2.60 4.33 10.10
C ALA A 43 -3.71 5.14 10.76
N THR A 44 -3.52 6.45 10.84
CA THR A 44 -4.47 7.39 11.42
C THR A 44 -5.26 8.12 10.34
N ALA A 45 -6.32 8.83 10.73
CA ALA A 45 -7.05 9.70 9.82
C ALA A 45 -6.16 10.82 9.24
N ASP A 46 -5.17 11.29 10.01
CA ASP A 46 -4.20 12.30 9.59
C ASP A 46 -3.23 11.74 8.54
N ASP A 47 -2.74 10.51 8.70
CA ASP A 47 -1.90 9.83 7.71
C ASP A 47 -2.62 9.70 6.36
N VAL A 48 -3.90 9.30 6.41
CA VAL A 48 -4.74 9.20 5.22
C VAL A 48 -4.99 10.57 4.61
N THR A 49 -5.26 11.59 5.43
CA THR A 49 -5.47 12.95 4.96
C THR A 49 -4.23 13.50 4.28
N LEU A 50 -3.05 13.30 4.86
CA LEU A 50 -1.77 13.67 4.28
C LEU A 50 -1.54 12.95 2.94
N PHE A 51 -1.80 11.66 2.89
CA PHE A 51 -1.69 10.86 1.67
C PHE A 51 -2.62 11.36 0.55
N LEU A 52 -3.88 11.66 0.89
CA LEU A 52 -4.86 12.17 -0.07
C LEU A 52 -4.48 13.57 -0.59
N ARG A 53 -3.84 14.40 0.24
CA ARG A 53 -3.36 15.75 -0.08
C ARG A 53 -1.97 15.81 -0.72
N GLY A 54 -1.36 14.66 -1.03
CA GLY A 54 -0.04 14.59 -1.65
C GLY A 54 0.13 15.54 -2.84
N ASN A 55 1.34 16.08 -2.99
CA ASN A 55 1.65 17.11 -3.99
C ASN A 55 1.15 16.73 -5.39
N GLY A 56 0.34 17.59 -6.00
CA GLY A 56 -0.15 17.43 -7.36
C GLY A 56 -1.44 16.60 -7.51
N HIS A 57 -2.09 16.16 -6.43
CA HIS A 57 -3.38 15.49 -6.53
C HIS A 57 -4.52 16.48 -6.84
N SER A 58 -5.22 16.27 -7.96
CA SER A 58 -6.51 16.95 -8.19
C SER A 58 -7.59 16.41 -7.25
N THR A 59 -8.63 17.20 -6.99
CA THR A 59 -9.79 16.79 -6.18
C THR A 59 -10.42 15.48 -6.67
N HIS A 60 -10.50 15.30 -7.99
CA HIS A 60 -11.00 14.06 -8.59
C HIS A 60 -10.10 12.86 -8.28
N TYR A 61 -8.78 13.04 -8.38
CA TYR A 61 -7.80 11.98 -8.09
C TYR A 61 -7.81 11.60 -6.60
N ALA A 62 -7.85 12.59 -5.70
CA ALA A 62 -7.97 12.37 -4.27
C ALA A 62 -9.25 11.60 -3.91
N ARG A 63 -10.40 11.95 -4.52
CA ARG A 63 -11.66 11.20 -4.34
C ARG A 63 -11.52 9.73 -4.77
N ARG A 64 -10.89 9.49 -5.93
CA ARG A 64 -10.64 8.14 -6.42
C ARG A 64 -9.71 7.35 -5.48
N LEU A 65 -8.64 7.98 -4.98
CA LEU A 65 -7.75 7.35 -4.00
C LEU A 65 -8.51 6.97 -2.73
N ARG A 66 -9.35 7.87 -2.19
CA ARG A 66 -10.17 7.60 -1.01
C ARG A 66 -11.04 6.37 -1.19
N ASN A 67 -11.73 6.25 -2.35
CA ASN A 67 -12.57 5.10 -2.65
C ASN A 67 -11.76 3.79 -2.74
N ASN A 68 -10.59 3.83 -3.38
CA ASN A 68 -9.72 2.66 -3.48
C ASN A 68 -9.18 2.24 -2.11
N LEU A 69 -8.81 3.20 -1.25
CA LEU A 69 -8.36 2.89 0.11
C LEU A 69 -9.50 2.32 0.96
N ARG A 70 -10.74 2.77 0.77
CA ARG A 70 -11.91 2.15 1.43
C ARG A 70 -11.98 0.66 1.10
N LYS A 71 -11.82 0.32 -0.18
CA LYS A 71 -11.85 -1.10 -0.59
C LYS A 71 -10.66 -1.90 -0.04
N PHE A 72 -9.49 -1.26 0.07
CA PHE A 72 -8.33 -1.87 0.71
C PHE A 72 -8.57 -2.17 2.19
N TYR A 73 -9.14 -1.23 2.96
CA TYR A 73 -9.40 -1.45 4.39
C TYR A 73 -10.56 -2.44 4.64
N GLU A 74 -11.56 -2.51 3.76
CA GLU A 74 -12.55 -3.60 3.75
C GLU A 74 -11.84 -4.97 3.60
N PHE A 75 -10.96 -5.11 2.61
CA PHE A 75 -10.14 -6.31 2.44
C PHE A 75 -9.25 -6.60 3.66
N ALA A 76 -8.59 -5.59 4.21
CA ALA A 76 -7.69 -5.73 5.35
C ALA A 76 -8.45 -6.24 6.60
N THR A 77 -9.66 -5.77 6.80
CA THR A 77 -10.55 -6.25 7.86
C THR A 77 -10.97 -7.70 7.59
N GLU A 78 -11.55 -7.97 6.42
CA GLU A 78 -12.15 -9.27 6.08
C GLU A 78 -11.12 -10.41 5.98
N ARG A 79 -9.90 -10.12 5.52
CA ARG A 79 -8.92 -11.16 5.13
C ARG A 79 -7.67 -11.16 6.00
N LEU A 80 -7.32 -10.04 6.61
CA LEU A 80 -6.07 -9.89 7.35
C LEU A 80 -6.28 -9.69 8.86
N GLY A 81 -7.53 -9.53 9.33
CA GLY A 81 -7.83 -9.26 10.73
C GLY A 81 -7.33 -7.90 11.21
N ILE A 82 -7.15 -6.95 10.30
CA ILE A 82 -6.70 -5.58 10.62
C ILE A 82 -7.94 -4.74 10.89
N ASP A 83 -8.32 -4.64 12.16
CA ASP A 83 -9.47 -3.85 12.63
C ASP A 83 -9.06 -2.40 12.90
N ASN A 84 -8.66 -1.70 11.84
CA ASN A 84 -8.38 -0.27 11.85
C ASN A 84 -9.04 0.36 10.62
N ASN A 85 -9.87 1.38 10.84
CA ASN A 85 -10.50 2.13 9.76
C ASN A 85 -10.17 3.63 9.87
N PRO A 86 -9.03 4.07 9.32
CA PRO A 86 -8.66 5.49 9.33
C PRO A 86 -9.50 6.36 8.37
N LEU A 87 -10.44 5.75 7.64
CA LEU A 87 -11.35 6.43 6.72
C LEU A 87 -12.76 6.59 7.26
N ALA A 88 -13.04 6.02 8.44
CA ALA A 88 -14.30 6.11 9.16
C ALA A 88 -14.67 7.58 9.46
#